data_AF-A0A0C2C4K9-F1
#
_entry.id   AF-A0A0C2C4K9-F1
#
_cell.length_a   1.000
_cell.length_b   1.000
_cell.length_c   1.000
_cell.angle_alpha   90.00
_cell.angle_beta   90.00
_cell.angle_gamma   90.00
#
_symmetry.space_group_name_H-M   'P 1'
#
loop_
_entity.id
_entity.type
_entity.pdbx_description
1 polymer ?
#
loop_
_entity_poly.entity_id
_entity_poly.type
_entity_poly.pdbx_seq_one_letter_code
_entity_poly.pdbx_strand_id
1 'polypeptide(L)'
;LPAIIFSFLDDLDRISGSDYRANEKDIIRARVPTSGINEIEFPYKQVVLRMVDVGGQRSEQRKWIHCFDNVSGVLFIAEISAYNLIEDDGETQKNRLKYSMHLFKRVANNRCFGKRTAMILFLNKIDVFKRKLMTTPLSVCFKDYK
;
A
#
# COMPACT_ATOMS: atom_id res chain seq x y z
N LEU A 1 -13.13 -1.40 -12.79
CA LEU A 1 -13.44 -0.62 -11.56
C LEU A 1 -12.85 -1.33 -10.35
N PRO A 2 -12.37 -0.61 -9.31
CA PRO A 2 -11.76 -1.25 -8.13
C PRO A 2 -12.76 -2.15 -7.39
N ALA A 3 -12.31 -3.33 -6.97
CA ALA A 3 -13.11 -4.34 -6.26
C ALA A 3 -13.86 -3.82 -5.02
N ILE A 4 -13.35 -2.77 -4.39
CA ILE A 4 -13.97 -2.09 -3.25
C ILE A 4 -15.32 -1.47 -3.63
N ILE A 5 -15.44 -0.87 -4.82
CA ILE A 5 -16.69 -0.26 -5.28
C ILE A 5 -17.76 -1.33 -5.43
N PHE A 6 -17.45 -2.47 -6.06
CA PHE A 6 -18.39 -3.57 -6.18
C PHE A 6 -18.84 -4.09 -4.81
N SER A 7 -17.92 -4.21 -3.84
CA SER A 7 -18.27 -4.69 -2.49
C SER A 7 -19.17 -3.74 -1.70
N PHE A 8 -19.13 -2.43 -1.96
CA PHE A 8 -20.05 -1.47 -1.36
C PHE A 8 -21.39 -1.43 -2.10
N LEU A 9 -21.39 -1.69 -3.42
CA LEU A 9 -22.61 -1.81 -4.21
C LEU A 9 -23.43 -3.06 -3.83
N ASP A 10 -22.76 -4.17 -3.49
CA ASP A 10 -23.43 -5.38 -3.02
C ASP A 10 -24.19 -5.16 -1.69
N ASP A 11 -23.73 -4.20 -0.87
CA ASP A 11 -24.32 -3.82 0.42
C ASP A 11 -25.12 -2.50 0.34
N LEU A 12 -25.49 -2.03 -0.85
CA LEU A 12 -26.04 -0.69 -1.06
C LEU A 12 -27.32 -0.43 -0.25
N ASP A 13 -28.22 -1.41 -0.17
CA ASP A 13 -29.47 -1.28 0.59
C ASP A 13 -29.21 -1.05 2.08
N ARG A 14 -28.19 -1.71 2.63
CA ARG A 14 -27.77 -1.53 4.03
C ARG A 14 -27.10 -0.17 4.24
N ILE A 15 -26.27 0.28 3.29
CA ILE A 15 -25.48 1.51 3.41
C ILE A 15 -26.33 2.77 3.17
N SER A 16 -27.39 2.66 2.36
CA SER A 16 -28.29 3.78 2.04
C SER A 16 -29.40 4.01 3.08
N GLY A 17 -29.55 3.11 4.06
CA GLY A 17 -30.52 3.26 5.14
C GLY A 17 -30.27 4.49 6.02
N SER A 18 -31.33 5.16 6.47
CA SER A 18 -31.25 6.38 7.29
C SER A 18 -30.59 6.18 8.66
N ASP A 19 -30.58 4.94 9.15
CA ASP A 19 -30.00 4.49 10.42
C ASP A 19 -28.64 3.79 10.25
N TYR A 20 -28.05 3.86 9.06
CA TYR A 20 -26.77 3.20 8.75
C TYR A 20 -25.67 3.56 9.76
N ARG A 21 -25.03 2.51 10.28
CA ARG A 21 -23.79 2.58 11.05
C ARG A 21 -22.74 1.67 10.42
N ALA A 22 -21.57 2.23 10.16
CA ALA A 22 -20.46 1.48 9.59
C ALA A 22 -20.04 0.34 10.53
N ASN A 23 -19.96 -0.86 10.00
CA ASN A 23 -19.39 -2.00 10.71
C ASN A 23 -17.87 -2.10 10.46
N GLU A 24 -17.20 -3.06 11.11
CA GLU A 24 -15.75 -3.25 10.96
C GLU A 24 -15.32 -3.52 9.50
N LYS A 25 -16.13 -4.24 8.72
CA LYS A 25 -15.82 -4.50 7.30
C LYS A 25 -15.90 -3.22 6.47
N ASP A 26 -16.87 -2.35 6.75
CA ASP A 26 -17.01 -1.05 6.09
C ASP A 26 -15.80 -0.17 6.39
N ILE A 27 -15.36 -0.13 7.66
CA ILE A 27 -14.20 0.62 8.11
C ILE A 27 -12.92 0.11 7.42
N ILE A 28 -12.70 -1.21 7.37
CA ILE A 28 -11.52 -1.80 6.72
C ILE A 28 -11.51 -1.55 5.21
N ARG A 29 -12.69 -1.51 4.56
CA ARG A 29 -12.82 -1.28 3.11
C ARG A 29 -12.80 0.19 2.72
N ALA A 30 -13.13 1.09 3.65
CA ALA A 30 -13.14 2.52 3.41
C ALA A 30 -11.73 2.99 3.02
N ARG A 31 -11.60 3.54 1.82
CA ARG A 31 -10.32 4.03 1.31
C ARG A 31 -10.17 5.51 1.66
N VAL A 32 -9.70 5.78 2.87
CA VAL A 32 -9.29 7.13 3.28
C VAL A 32 -7.77 7.25 3.10
N PRO A 33 -7.27 8.17 2.27
CA PRO A 33 -5.83 8.36 2.14
C PRO A 33 -5.23 8.86 3.45
N THR A 34 -4.18 8.19 3.94
CA THR A 34 -3.40 8.68 5.07
C THR A 34 -2.69 9.98 4.69
N SER A 35 -2.91 11.04 5.47
CA SER A 35 -2.15 12.28 5.43
C SER A 35 -1.30 12.40 6.69
N GLY A 36 -0.09 12.96 6.55
CA GLY A 36 0.83 13.14 7.66
C GLY A 36 1.50 11.85 8.13
N ILE A 37 1.90 11.87 9.40
CA ILE A 37 2.55 10.78 10.12
C ILE A 37 1.62 10.41 11.27
N ASN A 38 1.19 9.16 11.33
CA ASN A 38 0.35 8.64 12.39
C ASN A 38 1.14 7.60 13.18
N GLU A 39 1.12 7.71 14.50
CA GLU A 39 1.84 6.81 15.39
C GLU A 39 0.84 6.09 16.28
N ILE A 40 0.97 4.77 16.35
CA ILE A 40 0.19 3.92 17.25
C ILE A 40 1.13 3.07 18.08
N GLU A 41 0.85 3.00 19.38
CA GLU A 41 1.55 2.11 20.30
C GLU A 41 0.60 1.03 20.79
N PHE A 42 1.06 -0.21 20.76
CA PHE A 42 0.28 -1.34 21.25
C PHE A 42 1.17 -2.42 21.86
N PRO A 43 0.72 -3.07 22.94
CA PRO A 43 1.45 -4.20 23.53
C PRO A 43 1.35 -5.42 22.61
N TYR A 44 2.48 -6.11 22.41
CA TYR A 44 2.52 -7.40 21.73
C TYR A 44 3.48 -8.34 22.48
N LYS A 45 2.93 -9.39 23.07
CA LYS A 45 3.66 -10.28 23.99
C LYS A 45 4.26 -9.46 25.14
N GLN A 46 5.58 -9.54 25.36
CA GLN A 46 6.30 -8.84 26.43
C GLN A 46 6.97 -7.54 25.97
N VAL A 47 6.63 -7.04 24.78
CA VAL A 47 7.18 -5.79 24.23
C VAL A 47 6.07 -4.84 23.82
N VAL A 48 6.33 -3.53 23.88
CA VAL A 48 5.46 -2.51 23.28
C VAL A 48 5.95 -2.23 21.87
N LEU A 49 5.07 -2.42 20.89
CA LEU A 49 5.35 -2.07 19.51
C LEU A 49 4.84 -0.67 19.21
N ARG A 50 5.67 0.10 18.52
CA ARG A 50 5.37 1.43 18.04
C ARG A 50 5.37 1.41 16.53
N MET A 51 4.20 1.56 15.93
CA MET A 51 4.01 1.55 14.50
C MET A 51 3.77 2.98 14.03
N VAL A 52 4.58 3.40 13.07
CA VAL A 52 4.48 4.71 12.43
C VAL A 52 3.98 4.49 11.01
N ASP A 53 2.73 4.87 10.74
CA ASP A 53 2.15 4.89 9.40
C ASP A 53 2.41 6.26 8.76
N VAL A 54 2.91 6.24 7.53
CA VAL A 54 3.26 7.44 6.80
C VAL A 54 2.55 7.41 5.46
N GLY A 55 1.94 8.54 5.09
CA GLY A 55 1.27 8.66 3.80
C GLY A 55 2.16 8.19 2.63
N GLY A 56 1.62 7.28 1.82
CA GLY A 56 2.30 6.72 0.65
C GLY A 56 2.26 7.61 -0.60
N GLN A 57 1.52 8.72 -0.56
CA GLN A 57 1.41 9.66 -1.66
C GLN A 57 2.73 10.40 -1.91
N ARG A 58 2.96 10.82 -3.16
CA ARG A 58 4.21 11.50 -3.53
C ARG A 58 4.47 12.78 -2.74
N SER A 59 3.42 13.54 -2.43
CA SER A 59 3.47 14.75 -1.57
C SER A 59 3.93 14.44 -0.16
N GLU A 60 3.57 13.27 0.36
CA GLU A 60 3.87 12.83 1.73
C GLU A 60 5.26 12.21 1.86
N GLN A 61 5.86 11.71 0.77
CA GLN A 61 7.20 11.08 0.78
C GLN A 61 8.31 11.98 1.33
N ARG A 62 8.16 13.31 1.25
CA ARG A 62 9.15 14.25 1.83
C ARG A 62 9.19 14.16 3.36
N LYS A 63 8.09 13.78 4.01
CA LYS A 63 7.96 13.69 5.47
C LYS A 63 8.59 12.41 6.04
N TRP A 64 8.89 11.44 5.17
CA TRP A 64 9.42 10.14 5.58
C TRP A 64 10.74 10.24 6.37
N ILE A 65 11.55 11.28 6.10
CA ILE A 65 12.79 11.53 6.81
C ILE A 65 12.60 11.67 8.33
N HIS A 66 11.43 12.13 8.78
CA HIS A 66 11.12 12.29 10.20
C HIS A 66 10.86 10.94 10.90
N CYS A 67 10.65 9.87 10.14
CA CYS A 67 10.32 8.54 10.65
C CYS A 67 11.51 7.57 10.57
N PHE A 68 12.66 8.01 10.05
CA PHE A 68 13.78 7.12 9.70
C PHE A 68 14.85 7.00 10.78
N ASP A 69 14.67 7.62 11.94
CA ASP A 69 15.62 7.53 13.04
C ASP A 69 15.27 6.36 13.99
N ASN A 70 16.27 5.53 14.28
CA ASN A 70 16.21 4.42 15.25
C ASN A 70 15.05 3.42 15.10
N VAL A 71 14.53 3.20 13.89
CA VAL A 71 13.51 2.17 13.64
C VAL A 71 14.11 0.77 13.67
N SER A 72 13.42 -0.19 14.31
CA SER A 72 13.83 -1.59 14.31
C SER A 72 13.62 -2.28 12.97
N GLY A 73 12.65 -1.80 12.17
CA GLY A 73 12.38 -2.32 10.85
C GLY A 73 11.43 -1.44 10.04
N VAL A 74 11.43 -1.66 8.73
CA VAL A 74 10.56 -1.02 7.75
C VAL A 74 9.66 -2.08 7.15
N LEU A 75 8.35 -1.88 7.27
CA LEU A 75 7.34 -2.67 6.58
C LEU A 75 6.96 -1.97 5.27
N PHE A 76 7.45 -2.47 4.14
CA PHE A 76 7.11 -1.95 2.83
C PHE A 76 6.00 -2.79 2.19
N ILE A 77 4.90 -2.15 1.79
CA ILE A 77 3.75 -2.83 1.17
C ILE A 77 3.69 -2.50 -0.33
N ALA A 78 3.82 -3.52 -1.18
CA ALA A 78 3.78 -3.38 -2.64
C ALA A 78 2.52 -4.01 -3.23
N GLU A 79 1.70 -3.24 -3.96
CA GLU A 79 0.55 -3.78 -4.69
C GLU A 79 0.99 -4.47 -5.99
N ILE A 80 1.17 -5.79 -5.97
CA ILE A 80 1.63 -6.53 -7.16
C ILE A 80 0.57 -6.63 -8.26
N SER A 81 -0.72 -6.52 -7.90
CA SER A 81 -1.83 -6.48 -8.86
C SER A 81 -1.84 -5.23 -9.76
N ALA A 82 -0.96 -4.26 -9.49
CA ALA A 82 -0.86 -3.03 -10.26
C ALA A 82 0.06 -3.14 -11.49
N TYR A 83 0.55 -4.35 -11.83
CA TYR A 83 1.43 -4.58 -12.98
C TYR A 83 0.85 -4.11 -14.32
N ASN A 84 -0.48 -4.11 -14.50
CA ASN A 84 -1.13 -3.62 -15.70
C ASN A 84 -1.78 -2.23 -15.53
N LEU A 85 -1.43 -1.49 -14.47
CA LEU A 85 -1.95 -0.16 -14.19
C LEU A 85 -0.91 0.92 -14.50
N ILE A 86 -1.35 1.95 -15.22
CA ILE A 86 -0.59 3.18 -15.46
C ILE A 86 -1.14 4.27 -14.57
N GLU A 87 -0.24 5.03 -13.96
CA GLU A 87 -0.55 6.26 -13.24
C GLU A 87 -0.03 7.42 -14.07
N ASP A 88 -0.93 8.33 -14.39
CA ASP A 88 -0.67 9.54 -15.14
C ASP A 88 -0.82 10.72 -14.17
N ASP A 89 0.26 11.47 -14.00
CA ASP A 89 0.30 12.67 -13.16
C ASP A 89 0.22 13.97 -13.98
N GLY A 90 -0.09 13.87 -15.28
CA GLY A 90 -0.14 15.00 -16.21
C GLY A 90 1.21 15.33 -16.85
N GLU A 91 2.33 14.81 -16.31
CA GLU A 91 3.68 14.99 -16.85
C GLU A 91 4.26 13.69 -17.40
N THR A 92 4.02 12.57 -16.70
CA THR A 92 4.59 11.26 -17.02
C THR A 92 3.62 10.13 -16.76
N GLN A 93 3.49 9.23 -17.73
CA GLN A 93 2.83 7.94 -17.52
C GLN A 93 3.82 6.93 -16.96
N LYS A 94 3.54 6.41 -15.76
CA LYS A 94 4.38 5.43 -15.08
C LYS A 94 3.56 4.20 -14.71
N ASN A 95 4.10 3.02 -15.02
CA ASN A 95 3.54 1.78 -14.51
C ASN A 95 3.65 1.74 -12.98
N ARG A 96 2.54 1.45 -12.30
CA ARG A 96 2.47 1.53 -10.83
C ARG A 96 3.35 0.52 -10.12
N LEU A 97 3.44 -0.71 -10.63
CA LEU A 97 4.31 -1.72 -10.05
C LEU A 97 5.79 -1.36 -10.23
N LYS A 98 6.19 -0.89 -11.42
CA LYS A 98 7.57 -0.42 -11.66
C LYS A 98 7.93 0.76 -10.76
N TYR A 99 7.00 1.70 -10.57
CA TYR A 99 7.19 2.80 -9.62
C TYR A 99 7.39 2.27 -8.19
N SER A 100 6.56 1.34 -7.73
CA SER A 100 6.69 0.70 -6.42
C SER A 100 8.04 -0.01 -6.25
N MET A 101 8.54 -0.71 -7.28
CA MET A 101 9.86 -1.35 -7.25
C MET A 101 10.99 -0.32 -7.13
N HIS A 102 10.91 0.77 -7.88
CA HIS A 102 11.89 1.86 -7.79
C HIS A 102 11.87 2.52 -6.41
N LEU A 103 10.68 2.73 -5.84
CA LEU A 103 10.53 3.28 -4.49
C LEU A 103 11.11 2.34 -3.43
N PHE A 104 10.81 1.03 -3.51
CA PHE A 104 11.39 0.03 -2.63
C PHE A 104 12.93 0.04 -2.70
N LYS A 105 13.50 0.10 -3.91
CA LYS A 105 14.96 0.20 -4.09
C LYS A 105 15.53 1.44 -3.40
N ARG A 106 14.86 2.60 -3.51
CA ARG A 106 15.30 3.83 -2.82
C ARG A 106 15.24 3.69 -1.29
N VAL A 107 14.16 3.10 -0.77
CA VAL A 107 13.94 2.91 0.67
C VAL A 107 14.95 1.91 1.24
N ALA A 108 15.10 0.75 0.61
CA ALA A 108 16.03 -0.30 1.04
C ALA A 108 17.51 0.09 0.99
N ASN A 109 17.87 1.06 0.13
CA ASN A 109 19.24 1.57 0.02
C ASN A 109 19.42 2.93 0.70
N ASN A 110 18.43 3.40 1.47
CA ASN A 110 18.56 4.68 2.17
C ASN A 110 19.54 4.53 3.34
N ARG A 111 20.55 5.40 3.38
CA ARG A 111 21.60 5.42 4.41
C ARG A 111 21.07 5.72 5.82
N CYS A 112 19.88 6.33 5.94
CA CYS A 112 19.21 6.53 7.23
C CYS A 112 18.90 5.20 7.92
N PHE A 113 18.69 4.12 7.17
CA PHE A 113 18.52 2.79 7.73
C PHE A 113 19.89 2.14 7.94
N GLY A 114 20.26 1.96 9.20
CA GLY A 114 21.48 1.22 9.56
C GLY A 114 21.37 -0.27 9.23
N LYS A 115 22.50 -0.97 9.21
CA LYS A 115 22.61 -2.42 8.91
C LYS A 115 21.73 -3.33 9.80
N ARG A 116 21.27 -2.83 10.95
CA ARG A 116 20.42 -3.57 11.91
C ARG A 116 18.92 -3.40 11.64
N THR A 117 18.52 -2.49 10.76
CA THR A 117 17.12 -2.25 10.43
C THR A 117 16.59 -3.40 9.58
N ALA A 118 15.55 -4.10 10.04
CA ALA A 118 14.94 -5.15 9.26
C ALA A 118 14.13 -4.56 8.09
N MET A 119 14.34 -5.05 6.87
CA MET A 119 13.52 -4.67 5.71
C MET A 119 12.53 -5.79 5.42
N ILE A 120 11.24 -5.54 5.63
CA ILE A 120 10.16 -6.51 5.43
C ILE A 120 9.31 -6.06 4.25
N LEU A 121 9.17 -6.92 3.23
CA LEU A 121 8.40 -6.65 2.02
C LEU A 121 7.12 -7.49 2.01
N PHE A 122 5.97 -6.82 2.01
CA PHE A 122 4.66 -7.44 1.83
C PHE A 122 4.16 -7.25 0.41
N LEU A 123 3.96 -8.37 -0.30
CA LEU A 123 3.33 -8.37 -1.62
C LEU A 123 1.83 -8.44 -1.43
N ASN A 124 1.16 -7.31 -1.63
CA ASN A 124 -0.27 -7.15 -1.36
C ASN A 124 -1.14 -7.43 -2.59
N LYS A 125 -2.40 -7.81 -2.34
CA LYS A 125 -3.43 -8.15 -3.35
C LYS A 125 -3.04 -9.31 -4.27
N ILE A 126 -2.43 -10.34 -3.69
CA ILE A 126 -2.03 -11.56 -4.41
C ILE A 126 -3.25 -12.23 -5.06
N ASP A 127 -4.40 -12.21 -4.41
CA ASP A 127 -5.66 -12.72 -4.94
C ASP A 127 -6.07 -12.00 -6.24
N VAL A 128 -6.02 -10.67 -6.26
CA VAL A 128 -6.31 -9.85 -7.45
C VAL A 128 -5.26 -10.09 -8.53
N PHE A 129 -3.99 -10.19 -8.15
CA PHE A 129 -2.89 -10.48 -9.07
C PHE A 129 -3.10 -11.81 -9.79
N LYS A 130 -3.37 -12.89 -9.04
CA LYS A 130 -3.68 -14.21 -9.61
C LYS A 130 -4.84 -14.17 -10.59
N ARG A 131 -5.96 -13.53 -10.22
CA ARG A 131 -7.12 -13.38 -11.12
C ARG A 131 -6.78 -12.65 -12.41
N LYS A 132 -6.04 -11.53 -12.33
CA LYS A 132 -5.67 -10.75 -13.51
C LYS A 132 -4.72 -11.50 -14.45
N LEU A 133 -3.82 -12.33 -13.92
CA LEU A 133 -2.90 -13.13 -14.74
C LEU A 133 -3.63 -14.11 -15.67
N MET A 134 -4.85 -14.53 -15.32
CA MET A 134 -5.68 -15.39 -16.18
C MET A 134 -6.12 -14.70 -17.47
N THR A 135 -6.18 -13.36 -17.49
CA THR A 135 -6.69 -12.58 -18.63
C THR A 135 -5.66 -11.62 -19.22
N THR A 136 -4.65 -11.24 -18.46
CA THR A 136 -3.63 -10.27 -18.87
C THR A 136 -2.26 -10.76 -18.43
N PRO A 137 -1.38 -11.17 -19.36
CA PRO A 137 -0.09 -11.74 -19.01
C PRO A 137 0.82 -10.70 -18.36
N LEU A 138 1.77 -11.16 -17.53
CA LEU A 138 2.73 -10.27 -16.85
C LEU A 138 3.67 -9.55 -17.84
N SER A 139 3.83 -10.10 -19.05
CA SER A 139 4.65 -9.54 -20.13
C SER A 139 4.24 -8.15 -20.59
N VAL A 140 2.99 -7.71 -20.32
CA VAL A 140 2.56 -6.33 -20.55
C VAL A 140 3.38 -5.31 -19.76
N CYS A 141 3.92 -5.73 -18.61
CA CYS A 141 4.76 -4.91 -17.75
C CYS A 141 6.24 -5.27 -17.90
N PHE A 142 6.55 -6.57 -17.92
CA PHE A 142 7.90 -7.12 -17.96
C PHE A 142 8.11 -7.95 -19.22
N LYS A 143 8.54 -7.30 -20.31
CA LYS A 143 8.64 -7.94 -21.64
C LYS A 143 9.51 -9.20 -21.65
N ASP A 144 10.50 -9.28 -20.77
CA ASP A 144 11.45 -10.40 -20.67
C ASP A 144 10.94 -11.55 -19.79
N TYR A 145 9.79 -11.39 -19.15
CA TYR A 145 9.17 -12.43 -18.33
C TYR A 145 8.50 -13.46 -19.24
N LYS A 146 9.01 -14.70 -19.18
CA LYS A 146 8.51 -15.86 -19.95
C LYS A 146 7.42 -16.60 -19.20
#